data_AF-A0A9E5JEY3-F1
#
_entry.id   AF-A0A9E5JEY3-F1
#
_cell.length_a   1.000
_cell.length_b   1.000
_cell.length_c   1.000
_cell.angle_alpha   90.00
_cell.angle_beta   90.00
_cell.angle_gamma   90.00
#
_symmetry.space_group_name_H-M   'P 1'
#
loop_
_entity.id
_entity.type
_entity.pdbx_description
1 polymer ?
#
loop_
_entity_poly.entity_id
_entity_poly.type
_entity_poly.pdbx_seq_one_letter_code
_entity_poly.pdbx_strand_id
1 'polypeptide(L)'
;MLSGNNTYTGTTRVSGGTLQLGAADRIANTSALLVDTGATFDANNNADTVGSLAGAGSVSLGSATLTAGGDGTSTIFSGTMTGSGGLTKAGAGTLTISGSPAYTGATTISAGTIALSGTGSLPNASAVTVTG
;
A
#
# COMPACT_ATOMS: atom_id res chain seq x y z
N MET A 1 13.07 11.19 -6.36
CA MET A 1 13.55 9.89 -5.89
C MET A 1 13.95 10.01 -4.43
N LEU A 2 13.44 9.14 -3.56
CA LEU A 2 13.90 9.02 -2.16
C LEU A 2 15.06 8.01 -2.14
N SER A 3 16.21 8.36 -1.54
CA SER A 3 17.47 7.59 -1.66
C SER A 3 18.07 7.10 -0.33
N GLY A 4 17.41 7.32 0.82
CA GLY A 4 17.82 6.78 2.13
C GLY A 4 16.64 6.26 2.94
N ASN A 5 16.86 5.37 3.92
CA ASN A 5 15.82 4.97 4.88
C ASN A 5 15.42 6.19 5.71
N ASN A 6 14.17 6.60 5.63
CA ASN A 6 13.73 7.79 6.34
C ASN A 6 13.19 7.43 7.72
N THR A 7 13.57 8.21 8.74
CA THR A 7 13.05 8.11 10.12
C THR A 7 12.05 9.21 10.44
N TYR A 8 11.51 9.92 9.45
CA TYR A 8 10.46 10.89 9.68
C TYR A 8 9.17 10.18 10.11
N THR A 9 8.42 10.80 11.02
CA THR A 9 7.19 10.22 11.59
C THR A 9 5.92 10.84 11.00
N GLY A 10 6.06 11.86 10.15
CA GLY A 10 4.94 12.51 9.47
C GLY A 10 4.37 11.67 8.33
N THR A 11 3.14 11.99 7.93
CA THR A 11 2.46 11.38 6.77
C THR A 11 3.24 11.63 5.48
N THR A 12 3.45 10.58 4.71
CA THR A 12 3.85 10.67 3.30
C THR A 12 2.60 10.91 2.46
N ARG A 13 2.33 12.17 2.09
CA ARG A 13 1.19 12.53 1.24
C ARG A 13 1.64 12.77 -0.19
N VAL A 14 1.12 12.00 -1.14
CA VAL A 14 1.26 12.26 -2.57
C VAL A 14 0.04 13.08 -2.99
N SER A 15 0.20 14.40 -3.07
CA SER A 15 -0.91 15.32 -3.35
C SER A 15 -1.19 15.57 -4.84
N GLY A 16 -0.29 15.10 -5.71
CA GLY A 16 -0.38 15.23 -7.16
C GLY A 16 0.88 14.68 -7.82
N GLY A 17 0.83 14.42 -9.13
CA GLY A 17 1.95 13.86 -9.88
C GLY A 17 2.34 12.46 -9.40
N THR A 18 3.63 12.12 -9.53
CA THR A 18 4.16 10.81 -9.16
C THR A 18 5.25 10.92 -8.10
N LEU A 19 5.07 10.24 -6.97
CA LEU A 19 6.14 9.95 -6.02
C LEU A 19 6.72 8.57 -6.34
N GLN A 20 7.92 8.54 -6.94
CA GLN A 20 8.62 7.30 -7.27
C GLN A 20 9.72 6.97 -6.24
N LEU A 21 9.73 5.71 -5.77
CA LEU A 21 10.81 5.19 -4.94
C LEU A 21 12.09 4.98 -5.74
N GLY A 22 13.22 5.37 -5.14
CA GLY A 22 14.55 5.16 -5.73
C GLY A 22 15.23 3.85 -5.33
N ALA A 23 14.77 3.21 -4.26
CA ALA A 23 15.23 1.92 -3.75
C ALA A 23 14.23 1.40 -2.69
N ALA A 24 14.42 0.21 -2.10
CA ALA A 24 13.52 -0.40 -1.09
C ALA A 24 13.66 0.18 0.32
N ASP A 25 12.58 0.24 1.11
CA ASP A 25 12.52 0.79 2.48
C ASP A 25 12.81 2.30 2.55
N ARG A 26 12.04 3.10 1.82
CA ARG A 26 12.21 4.55 1.77
C ARG A 26 11.23 5.26 2.68
N ILE A 27 10.00 4.81 2.77
CA ILE A 27 9.01 5.39 3.69
C ILE A 27 9.28 4.83 5.08
N ALA A 28 9.15 5.66 6.12
CA ALA A 28 9.27 5.16 7.48
C ALA A 28 8.15 4.15 7.76
N ASN A 29 8.47 3.03 8.41
CA ASN A 29 7.51 1.95 8.67
C ASN A 29 6.26 2.38 9.44
N THR A 30 6.32 3.50 10.17
CA THR A 30 5.19 4.08 10.92
C THR A 30 4.55 5.28 10.21
N SER A 31 5.07 5.72 9.06
CA SER A 31 4.50 6.83 8.30
C SER A 31 3.30 6.35 7.49
N ALA A 32 2.13 6.94 7.72
CA ALA A 32 0.98 6.77 6.83
C ALA A 32 1.33 7.21 5.40
N LEU A 33 0.91 6.43 4.40
CA LEU A 33 0.96 6.75 2.98
C LEU A 33 -0.45 7.16 2.51
N LEU A 34 -0.61 8.42 2.14
CA LEU A 34 -1.85 9.00 1.64
C LEU A 34 -1.68 9.39 0.17
N VAL A 35 -2.37 8.71 -0.74
CA VAL A 35 -2.31 9.00 -2.17
C VAL A 35 -3.61 9.66 -2.61
N ASP A 36 -3.54 10.95 -2.93
CA ASP A 36 -4.72 11.71 -3.34
C ASP A 36 -5.20 11.33 -4.74
N THR A 37 -6.46 11.64 -5.04
CA THR A 37 -7.04 11.48 -6.39
C THR A 37 -6.16 12.16 -7.44
N GLY A 38 -5.84 11.45 -8.52
CA GLY A 38 -5.00 11.96 -9.61
C GLY A 38 -3.49 11.93 -9.31
N ALA A 39 -3.08 11.53 -8.11
CA ALA A 39 -1.69 11.29 -7.76
C ALA A 39 -1.32 9.80 -7.90
N THR A 40 -0.02 9.54 -8.04
CA THR A 40 0.53 8.18 -8.15
C THR A 40 1.67 7.99 -7.14
N PHE A 41 1.58 6.95 -6.34
CA PHE A 41 2.75 6.37 -5.67
C PHE A 41 3.30 5.25 -6.54
N ASP A 42 4.57 5.33 -6.92
CA ASP A 42 5.25 4.33 -7.74
C ASP A 42 6.38 3.68 -6.96
N ALA A 43 6.19 2.43 -6.56
CA ALA A 43 7.18 1.63 -5.86
C ALA A 43 8.38 1.30 -6.76
N ASN A 44 8.23 1.33 -8.09
CA ASN A 44 9.33 1.10 -9.03
C ASN A 44 10.14 -0.17 -8.69
N ASN A 45 9.42 -1.28 -8.44
CA ASN A 45 9.99 -2.59 -8.09
C ASN A 45 10.68 -2.67 -6.71
N ASN A 46 10.57 -1.63 -5.89
CA ASN A 46 11.15 -1.59 -4.56
C ASN A 46 10.12 -1.87 -3.47
N ALA A 47 10.34 -2.90 -2.66
CA ALA A 47 9.50 -3.19 -1.51
C ALA A 47 9.57 -2.05 -0.48
N ASP A 48 8.47 -1.79 0.19
CA ASP A 48 8.42 -0.79 1.27
C ASP A 48 7.39 -1.20 2.32
N THR A 49 7.60 -0.72 3.54
CA THR A 49 6.66 -0.86 4.66
C THR A 49 6.17 0.52 5.05
N VAL A 50 4.86 0.70 5.05
CA VAL A 50 4.22 1.96 5.46
C VAL A 50 3.38 1.76 6.70
N GLY A 51 3.19 2.85 7.44
CA GLY A 51 2.37 2.87 8.64
C GLY A 51 0.96 2.40 8.32
N SER A 52 0.35 3.01 7.31
CA SER A 52 -0.99 2.70 6.81
C SER A 52 -1.11 3.18 5.38
N LEU A 53 -2.12 2.70 4.65
CA LEU A 53 -2.41 3.11 3.27
C LEU A 53 -3.81 3.71 3.19
N ALA A 54 -3.93 4.91 2.64
CA ALA A 54 -5.20 5.59 2.46
C ALA A 54 -5.25 6.39 1.16
N GLY A 55 -6.48 6.78 0.78
CA GLY A 55 -6.73 7.69 -0.34
C GLY A 55 -7.32 7.00 -1.57
N ALA A 56 -7.42 7.78 -2.64
CA ALA A 56 -8.13 7.43 -3.87
C ALA A 56 -7.24 7.47 -5.13
N GLY A 57 -5.95 7.75 -4.98
CA GLY A 57 -4.99 7.77 -6.07
C GLY A 57 -4.51 6.38 -6.51
N SER A 58 -3.47 6.37 -7.33
CA SER A 58 -2.91 5.15 -7.91
C SER A 58 -1.67 4.68 -7.15
N VAL A 59 -1.55 3.37 -6.95
CA VAL A 59 -0.34 2.71 -6.45
C VAL A 59 0.20 1.78 -7.53
N SER A 60 1.35 2.12 -8.11
CA SER A 60 2.10 1.25 -9.04
C SER A 60 3.13 0.45 -8.25
N LEU A 61 2.97 -0.86 -8.16
CA LEU A 61 3.89 -1.73 -7.42
C LEU A 61 5.12 -2.13 -8.24
N GLY A 62 5.04 -2.12 -9.58
CA GLY A 62 6.00 -2.88 -10.39
C GLY A 62 5.97 -4.35 -9.96
N SER A 63 7.12 -4.92 -9.60
CA SER A 63 7.24 -6.25 -8.99
C SER A 63 7.32 -6.25 -7.45
N ALA A 64 7.13 -5.10 -6.80
CA ALA A 64 7.34 -4.95 -5.36
C ALA A 64 6.17 -5.45 -4.51
N THR A 65 6.45 -5.87 -3.29
CA THR A 65 5.42 -6.03 -2.27
C THR A 65 5.35 -4.76 -1.43
N LEU A 66 4.16 -4.15 -1.34
CA LEU A 66 3.88 -3.09 -0.38
C LEU A 66 3.34 -3.70 0.91
N THR A 67 3.98 -3.41 2.03
CA THR A 67 3.46 -3.79 3.36
C THR A 67 2.78 -2.58 4.00
N ALA A 68 1.52 -2.73 4.39
CA ALA A 68 0.76 -1.66 5.06
C ALA A 68 0.30 -2.12 6.44
N GLY A 69 0.44 -1.24 7.43
CA GLY A 69 -0.05 -1.44 8.80
C GLY A 69 1.02 -1.36 9.89
N GLY A 70 2.20 -0.82 9.59
CA GLY A 70 3.26 -0.61 10.59
C GLY A 70 2.90 0.39 11.71
N ASP A 71 1.84 1.20 11.55
CA ASP A 71 1.30 2.08 12.60
C ASP A 71 0.07 1.48 13.32
N GLY A 72 -0.43 0.33 12.86
CA GLY A 72 -1.59 -0.36 13.43
C GLY A 72 -2.93 0.36 13.26
N THR A 73 -3.01 1.43 12.47
CA THR A 73 -4.24 2.20 12.27
C THR A 73 -5.17 1.56 11.25
N SER A 74 -6.47 1.90 11.33
CA SER A 74 -7.49 1.47 10.38
C SER A 74 -7.74 2.57 9.35
N THR A 75 -7.66 2.22 8.07
CA THR A 75 -7.75 3.18 6.95
C THR A 75 -8.63 2.66 5.82
N ILE A 76 -9.01 3.56 4.90
CA ILE A 76 -9.75 3.24 3.68
C ILE A 76 -8.88 3.63 2.48
N PHE A 77 -8.68 2.68 1.57
CA PHE A 77 -8.09 2.89 0.26
C PHE A 77 -9.13 2.60 -0.82
N SER A 78 -9.55 3.65 -1.51
CA SER A 78 -10.52 3.61 -2.61
C SER A 78 -9.86 3.72 -3.99
N GLY A 79 -8.52 3.80 -4.02
CA GLY A 79 -7.73 3.96 -5.23
C GLY A 79 -7.55 2.67 -6.02
N THR A 80 -6.67 2.74 -7.01
CA THR A 80 -6.24 1.58 -7.79
C THR A 80 -4.83 1.16 -7.39
N MET A 81 -4.55 -0.14 -7.42
CA MET A 81 -3.22 -0.69 -7.18
C MET A 81 -2.87 -1.67 -8.30
N THR A 82 -1.72 -1.52 -8.95
CA THR A 82 -1.36 -2.27 -10.17
C THR A 82 0.07 -2.81 -10.10
N GLY A 83 0.41 -3.75 -10.98
CA GLY A 83 1.75 -4.35 -11.07
C GLY A 83 1.72 -5.87 -10.84
N SER A 84 2.86 -6.53 -11.07
CA SER A 84 3.05 -7.96 -10.76
C SER A 84 3.38 -8.21 -9.28
N GLY A 85 3.67 -7.15 -8.54
CA GLY A 85 3.86 -7.14 -7.11
C GLY A 85 2.60 -7.46 -6.30
N GLY A 86 2.75 -7.47 -4.97
CA GLY A 86 1.70 -7.87 -4.04
C GLY A 86 1.44 -6.88 -2.91
N LEU A 87 0.47 -7.23 -2.06
CA LEU A 87 0.09 -6.47 -0.87
C LEU A 87 0.26 -7.36 0.36
N THR A 88 0.93 -6.84 1.40
CA THR A 88 0.92 -7.45 2.73
C THR A 88 0.22 -6.54 3.71
N LYS A 89 -0.82 -7.04 4.36
CA LYS A 89 -1.48 -6.38 5.49
C LYS A 89 -0.87 -6.88 6.79
N ALA A 90 -0.25 -5.96 7.52
CA ALA A 90 0.38 -6.17 8.83
C ALA A 90 -0.28 -5.30 9.91
N GLY A 91 0.10 -5.47 11.17
CA GLY A 91 -0.43 -4.71 12.30
C GLY A 91 -1.92 -4.95 12.62
N ALA A 92 -2.37 -4.47 13.78
CA ALA A 92 -3.69 -4.80 14.33
C ALA A 92 -4.87 -4.12 13.61
N GLY A 93 -4.63 -3.04 12.85
CA GLY A 93 -5.68 -2.24 12.21
C GLY A 93 -6.40 -2.95 11.06
N THR A 94 -7.40 -2.28 10.50
CA THR A 94 -8.17 -2.73 9.34
C THR A 94 -7.82 -1.89 8.11
N LEU A 95 -7.35 -2.51 7.04
CA LEU A 95 -7.26 -1.88 5.72
C LEU A 95 -8.55 -2.16 4.97
N THR A 96 -9.38 -1.14 4.80
CA THR A 96 -10.61 -1.26 4.01
C THR A 96 -10.31 -0.92 2.56
N ILE A 97 -10.55 -1.87 1.66
CA ILE A 97 -10.49 -1.68 0.22
C ILE A 97 -11.91 -1.38 -0.27
N SER A 98 -12.08 -0.21 -0.89
CA SER A 98 -13.36 0.16 -1.54
C SER A 98 -13.24 0.39 -3.05
N GLY A 99 -12.00 0.43 -3.55
CA GLY A 99 -11.69 0.38 -4.99
C GLY A 99 -11.47 -1.05 -5.49
N SER A 100 -11.12 -1.18 -6.77
CA SER A 100 -10.79 -2.46 -7.38
C SER A 100 -9.30 -2.50 -7.73
N PRO A 101 -8.41 -2.95 -6.82
CA PRO A 101 -7.02 -3.21 -7.17
C PRO A 101 -6.92 -4.23 -8.32
N ALA A 102 -5.87 -4.13 -9.10
CA ALA A 102 -5.59 -4.92 -10.30
C ALA A 102 -4.13 -5.41 -10.37
N TYR A 103 -3.44 -5.49 -9.22
CA TYR A 103 -2.15 -6.16 -9.14
C TYR A 103 -2.33 -7.68 -9.27
N THR A 104 -1.27 -8.40 -9.64
CA THR A 104 -1.36 -9.86 -9.87
C THR A 104 -0.55 -10.69 -8.88
N GLY A 105 0.32 -10.07 -8.08
CA GLY A 105 1.04 -10.75 -7.01
C GLY A 105 0.13 -11.09 -5.82
N ALA A 106 0.67 -11.83 -4.86
CA ALA A 106 -0.12 -12.33 -3.73
C ALA A 106 -0.62 -11.21 -2.79
N THR A 107 -1.76 -11.47 -2.15
CA THR A 107 -2.23 -10.73 -0.98
C THR A 107 -1.97 -11.55 0.27
N THR A 108 -1.15 -11.04 1.18
CA THR A 108 -0.86 -11.70 2.46
C THR A 108 -1.47 -10.91 3.61
N ILE A 109 -2.18 -11.58 4.50
CA ILE A 109 -2.69 -11.02 5.75
C ILE A 109 -1.86 -11.64 6.87
N SER A 110 -0.84 -10.91 7.33
CA SER A 110 0.02 -11.34 8.43
C SER A 110 -0.47 -10.88 9.79
N ALA A 111 -1.26 -9.81 9.85
CA ALA A 111 -1.98 -9.38 11.05
C ALA A 111 -3.12 -8.41 10.71
N GLY A 112 -4.10 -8.34 11.62
CA GLY A 112 -5.28 -7.48 11.49
C GLY A 112 -6.21 -7.93 10.37
N THR A 113 -6.85 -6.98 9.70
CA THR A 113 -7.95 -7.27 8.77
C THR A 113 -7.80 -6.54 7.44
N ILE A 114 -8.13 -7.21 6.33
CA ILE A 114 -8.54 -6.55 5.09
C ILE A 114 -10.06 -6.62 5.02
N ALA A 115 -10.71 -5.46 4.96
CA ALA A 115 -12.16 -5.37 4.78
C ALA A 115 -12.48 -4.92 3.36
N LEU A 116 -13.53 -5.46 2.76
CA LEU A 116 -14.04 -5.02 1.45
C LEU A 116 -15.33 -4.23 1.66
N SER A 117 -15.51 -3.12 0.95
CA SER A 117 -16.73 -2.30 1.04
C SER A 117 -17.11 -1.71 -0.32
N GLY A 118 -18.41 -1.53 -0.58
CA GLY A 118 -18.89 -1.00 -1.86
C GLY A 118 -18.43 -1.87 -3.03
N THR A 119 -17.70 -1.28 -3.98
CA THR A 119 -17.08 -1.97 -5.13
C THR A 119 -15.72 -2.62 -4.80
N GLY A 120 -15.34 -2.62 -3.53
CA GLY A 120 -14.10 -3.18 -3.00
C GLY A 120 -13.89 -4.64 -3.39
N SER A 121 -12.74 -4.95 -3.95
CA SER A 121 -12.36 -6.32 -4.30
C SER A 121 -10.88 -6.60 -4.01
N LEU A 122 -10.49 -7.87 -4.03
CA LEU A 122 -9.10 -8.28 -4.20
C LEU A 122 -8.93 -8.86 -5.61
N PRO A 123 -7.74 -8.74 -6.23
CA PRO A 123 -7.56 -9.23 -7.59
C PRO A 123 -7.71 -10.76 -7.68
N ASN A 124 -8.42 -11.23 -8.69
CA ASN A 124 -8.72 -12.67 -8.88
C ASN A 124 -7.47 -13.52 -9.17
N ALA A 125 -6.41 -12.90 -9.72
CA ALA A 125 -5.15 -13.55 -10.05
C ALA A 125 -4.21 -13.66 -8.84
N SER A 126 -4.51 -12.96 -7.75
CA SER A 126 -3.70 -12.95 -6.54
C SER A 126 -4.04 -14.15 -5.66
N ALA A 127 -3.02 -14.93 -5.28
CA ALA A 127 -3.16 -15.85 -4.15
C ALA A 127 -3.44 -15.06 -2.86
N VAL A 128 -4.39 -15.49 -2.04
CA VAL A 128 -4.66 -14.91 -0.71
C VAL A 128 -4.13 -15.87 0.36
N THR A 129 -3.26 -15.38 1.23
CA THR A 129 -2.69 -16.18 2.33
C THR A 129 -2.91 -15.46 3.66
N VAL A 130 -3.31 -16.22 4.69
CA VAL A 130 -3.43 -15.73 6.06
C VAL A 130 -2.40 -16.47 6.91
N THR A 131 -1.42 -15.74 7.43
CA THR A 131 -0.39 -16.29 8.32
C THR A 131 -0.72 -15.83 9.73
N GLY A 132 -1.33 -16.72 10.51
CA GLY A 132 -1.70 -16.48 11.92
C GLY A 132 -0.54 -16.65 12.88
#